data_AF-A0A820J7K5-F1
#
_entry.id   AF-A0A820J7K5-F1
#
_cell.length_a   1.000
_cell.length_b   1.000
_cell.length_c   1.000
_cell.angle_alpha   90.00
_cell.angle_beta   90.00
_cell.angle_gamma   90.00
#
_symmetry.space_group_name_H-M   'P 1'
#
loop_
_entity.id
_entity.type
_entity.pdbx_description
1 polymer ?
#
loop_
_entity_poly.entity_id
_entity_poly.type
_entity_poly.pdbx_seq_one_letter_code
_entity_poly.pdbx_strand_id
1 'polypeptide(L)'
;MTSITIFQWLLSITFGIPALVIGRIIYQSGSRICQASLTDVTIFLYLAMFIYFCPLTIIIIIYIRIVHFTKQHSFTTNIQHSPADQHRQRRELRFIRRLLIIVGVIFFMSFPYLIFFLRAQFFVHAESLPYAQRV
;
A
#
# COMPACT_ATOMS: atom_id res chain seq x y z
N MET A 1 -20.25 11.58 -3.37
CA MET A 1 -18.77 11.69 -3.40
C MET A 1 -18.20 12.11 -2.04
N THR A 2 -18.78 13.10 -1.36
CA THR A 2 -18.33 13.56 -0.03
C THR A 2 -18.31 12.47 1.04
N SER A 3 -19.32 11.58 1.09
CA SER A 3 -19.39 10.52 2.11
C SER A 3 -18.24 9.51 2.04
N ILE A 4 -17.75 9.19 0.83
CA ILE A 4 -16.62 8.26 0.64
C ILE A 4 -15.33 8.93 1.12
N THR A 5 -15.14 10.21 0.78
CA THR A 5 -13.98 10.98 1.22
C THR A 5 -13.95 11.09 2.74
N ILE A 6 -15.08 11.39 3.38
CA ILE A 6 -15.19 11.46 4.85
C ILE A 6 -14.84 10.11 5.48
N PHE A 7 -15.37 9.01 4.93
CA PHE A 7 -15.06 7.66 5.42
C PHE A 7 -13.57 7.31 5.26
N GLN A 8 -12.95 7.70 4.14
CA GLN A 8 -11.52 7.52 3.93
C GLN A 8 -10.67 8.29 4.93
N TRP A 9 -11.07 9.53 5.27
CA TRP A 9 -10.40 10.32 6.30
C TRP A 9 -10.54 9.66 7.68
N LEU A 10 -11.75 9.21 8.03
CA LEU A 10 -11.98 8.51 9.30
C LEU A 10 -11.13 7.24 9.40
N LEU A 11 -11.12 6.40 8.36
CA LEU A 11 -10.26 5.22 8.32
C LEU A 11 -8.77 5.60 8.45
N SER A 12 -8.31 6.58 7.69
CA SER A 12 -6.90 7.01 7.74
C SER A 12 -6.49 7.48 9.14
N ILE A 13 -7.39 8.19 9.82
CA ILE A 13 -7.21 8.59 11.21
C ILE A 13 -7.19 7.36 12.13
N THR A 14 -8.12 6.42 11.98
CA THR A 14 -8.15 5.18 12.78
C THR A 14 -6.90 4.33 12.61
N PHE A 15 -6.35 4.23 11.40
CA PHE A 15 -5.13 3.47 11.13
C PHE A 15 -3.86 4.25 11.51
N GLY A 16 -3.88 5.59 11.45
CA GLY A 16 -2.74 6.45 11.77
C GLY A 16 -2.57 6.78 13.25
N ILE A 17 -3.67 6.92 14.00
CA ILE A 17 -3.65 7.25 15.44
C ILE A 17 -2.87 6.23 16.28
N PRO A 18 -3.01 4.91 16.10
CA PRO A 18 -2.22 3.93 16.85
C PRO A 18 -0.72 4.18 16.73
N ALA A 19 -0.23 4.55 15.55
CA ALA A 19 1.18 4.89 15.35
C ALA A 19 1.62 6.16 16.12
N LEU A 20 0.70 7.12 16.31
CA LEU A 20 0.96 8.36 17.06
C LEU A 20 0.85 8.15 18.58
N VAL A 21 -0.16 7.41 19.04
CA VAL A 21 -0.51 7.26 20.47
C VAL A 21 0.38 6.26 21.19
N ILE A 22 0.92 5.25 20.50
CA ILE A 22 1.81 4.24 21.12
C ILE A 22 3.18 4.86 21.51
N GLY A 23 3.39 6.17 21.34
CA GLY A 23 4.54 6.90 21.89
C GLY A 23 5.87 6.53 21.24
N ARG A 24 5.82 6.06 19.98
CA ARG A 24 7.00 5.54 19.28
C ARG A 24 7.63 6.53 18.32
N ILE A 25 7.26 7.80 18.37
CA ILE A 25 7.95 8.83 17.58
C ILE A 25 9.24 9.17 18.31
N ILE A 26 10.36 8.69 17.77
CA ILE A 26 11.68 8.90 18.36
C ILE A 26 12.41 9.94 17.52
N TYR A 27 13.02 10.92 18.18
CA TYR A 27 13.92 11.85 17.53
C TYR A 27 15.21 11.12 17.16
N GLN A 28 15.48 11.01 15.86
CA GLN A 28 16.68 10.36 15.36
C GLN A 28 17.78 11.40 15.15
N SER A 29 18.75 11.44 16.07
CA SER A 29 19.79 12.49 16.12
C SER A 29 20.66 12.55 14.85
N GLY A 30 20.92 11.41 14.20
CA GLY A 30 21.71 11.34 12.98
C GLY A 30 21.05 11.97 11.75
N SER A 31 19.72 11.85 11.63
CA SER A 31 18.93 12.36 10.50
C SER A 31 18.17 13.64 10.84
N ARG A 32 18.21 14.09 12.11
CA ARG A 32 17.50 15.25 12.67
C ARG A 32 15.99 15.26 12.36
N ILE A 33 15.39 14.07 12.27
CA ILE A 33 13.95 13.91 12.03
C ILE A 33 13.28 13.16 13.17
N CYS A 34 12.03 13.52 13.45
CA CYS A 34 11.12 12.73 14.27
C CYS A 34 10.44 11.71 13.37
N GLN A 35 10.68 10.43 13.60
CA GLN A 35 10.01 9.37 12.84
C GLN A 35 9.44 8.31 13.77
N ALA A 36 8.42 7.61 13.31
CA ALA A 36 7.93 6.43 13.98
C ALA A 36 9.05 5.40 14.07
N SER A 37 9.27 4.87 15.27
CA SER A 37 10.26 3.84 15.54
C SER A 37 9.84 2.57 14.85
N LEU A 38 10.41 2.34 13.68
CA LEU A 38 10.24 1.11 12.92
C LEU A 38 10.91 -0.10 13.58
N THR A 39 11.58 0.09 14.74
CA THR A 39 12.20 -1.00 15.51
C THR A 39 11.19 -2.02 16.05
N ASP A 40 9.90 -1.69 16.10
CA ASP A 40 8.88 -2.68 16.43
C ASP A 40 8.41 -3.41 15.18
N VAL A 41 8.79 -4.68 15.09
CA VAL A 41 8.41 -5.59 14.01
C VAL A 41 6.89 -5.68 13.86
N THR A 42 6.12 -5.60 14.95
CA THR A 42 4.66 -5.72 14.94
C THR A 42 4.02 -4.51 14.25
N ILE A 43 4.46 -3.31 14.62
CA ILE A 43 3.96 -2.06 14.02
C ILE A 43 4.38 -2.00 12.55
N PHE A 44 5.62 -2.36 12.24
CA PHE A 44 6.11 -2.41 10.88
C PHE A 44 5.31 -3.38 10.00
N LEU A 45 5.09 -4.62 10.47
CA LEU A 45 4.29 -5.62 9.75
C LEU A 45 2.84 -5.16 9.58
N TYR A 46 2.26 -4.51 10.59
CA TYR A 46 0.92 -3.95 10.49
C TYR A 46 0.82 -2.89 9.39
N LEU A 47 1.74 -1.91 9.37
CA LEU A 47 1.78 -0.86 8.36
C LEU A 47 2.04 -1.46 6.96
N ALA A 48 2.98 -2.39 6.84
CA ALA A 48 3.29 -3.04 5.57
C ALA A 48 2.10 -3.87 5.04
N MET A 49 1.39 -4.59 5.89
CA MET A 49 0.29 -5.46 5.45
C MET A 49 -1.00 -4.67 5.20
N PHE A 50 -1.46 -3.88 6.17
CA PHE A 50 -2.79 -3.26 6.12
C PHE A 50 -2.82 -1.94 5.37
N ILE A 51 -1.77 -1.12 5.49
CA ILE A 51 -1.73 0.19 4.81
C ILE A 51 -1.15 0.07 3.41
N TYR A 52 -0.32 -0.95 3.17
CA TYR A 52 0.43 -1.05 1.93
C TYR A 52 0.03 -2.24 1.05
N PHE A 53 0.20 -3.49 1.49
CA PHE A 53 -0.09 -4.67 0.66
C PHE A 53 -1.60 -4.87 0.40
N CYS A 54 -2.44 -4.74 1.43
CA CYS A 54 -3.88 -4.99 1.33
C CYS A 54 -4.60 -4.06 0.32
N PRO A 55 -4.45 -2.73 0.38
CA PRO A 55 -5.06 -1.86 -0.63
C PRO A 55 -4.49 -2.10 -2.02
N LEU A 56 -3.20 -2.41 -2.12
CA LEU A 56 -2.53 -2.65 -3.40
C LEU A 56 -3.06 -3.94 -4.08
N THR A 57 -3.24 -5.03 -3.33
CA THR A 57 -3.80 -6.27 -3.85
C THR A 57 -5.28 -6.11 -4.24
N ILE A 58 -6.08 -5.41 -3.43
CA ILE A 58 -7.49 -5.12 -3.75
C ILE A 58 -7.57 -4.34 -5.07
N ILE A 59 -6.76 -3.30 -5.23
CA ILE A 59 -6.69 -2.49 -6.46
C ILE A 59 -6.35 -3.39 -7.67
N ILE A 60 -5.31 -4.23 -7.56
CA ILE A 60 -4.90 -5.13 -8.65
C ILE A 60 -6.02 -6.12 -9.01
N ILE A 61 -6.65 -6.75 -8.02
CA ILE A 61 -7.73 -7.74 -8.25
C ILE A 61 -8.92 -7.08 -8.95
N ILE A 62 -9.35 -5.91 -8.48
CA ILE A 62 -10.43 -5.15 -9.10
C ILE A 62 -10.08 -4.84 -10.56
N TYR A 63 -8.85 -4.44 -10.84
CA TYR A 63 -8.45 -4.13 -12.21
C TYR A 63 -8.36 -5.35 -13.12
N ILE A 64 -7.82 -6.47 -12.64
CA ILE A 64 -7.82 -7.73 -13.41
C ILE A 64 -9.27 -8.11 -13.76
N ARG A 65 -10.19 -8.00 -12.79
CA ARG A 65 -11.62 -8.25 -13.03
C ARG A 65 -12.21 -7.28 -14.05
N ILE A 66 -11.94 -5.98 -13.94
CA ILE A 66 -12.43 -4.97 -14.91
C ILE A 66 -11.91 -5.25 -16.31
N VAL A 67 -10.61 -5.56 -16.46
CA VAL A 67 -10.01 -5.86 -17.76
C VAL A 67 -10.58 -7.15 -18.33
N HIS A 68 -10.70 -8.20 -17.53
CA HIS A 68 -11.28 -9.47 -17.95
C HIS A 68 -12.74 -9.30 -18.39
N PHE A 69 -13.54 -8.61 -17.57
CA PHE A 69 -14.93 -8.31 -17.87
C PHE A 69 -15.08 -7.47 -19.14
N THR A 70 -14.24 -6.43 -19.28
CA THR A 70 -14.24 -5.59 -20.48
C THR A 70 -13.84 -6.38 -21.72
N LYS A 71 -12.83 -7.25 -21.63
CA LYS A 71 -12.38 -8.09 -22.76
C LYS A 71 -13.49 -9.07 -23.17
N GLN A 72 -14.14 -9.70 -22.21
CA GLN A 72 -15.23 -10.65 -22.46
C GLN A 72 -16.46 -9.97 -23.07
N HIS A 73 -16.86 -8.79 -22.56
CA HIS A 73 -18.01 -8.05 -23.10
C HIS A 73 -17.69 -7.33 -24.42
N SER A 74 -16.46 -6.86 -24.65
CA SER A 74 -16.07 -6.17 -25.89
C SER A 74 -16.20 -7.06 -27.13
N PHE A 75 -16.15 -8.39 -26.97
CA PHE A 75 -16.39 -9.33 -28.05
C PHE A 75 -17.88 -9.37 -28.46
N THR A 76 -18.80 -9.09 -27.53
CA THR A 76 -20.25 -9.10 -27.76
C THR A 76 -20.81 -7.71 -28.05
N THR A 77 -20.22 -6.63 -27.53
CA THR A 77 -20.79 -5.27 -27.56
C THR A 77 -20.19 -4.32 -28.59
N ASN A 78 -19.17 -4.73 -29.35
CA ASN A 78 -18.60 -3.93 -30.46
C ASN A 78 -19.63 -3.58 -31.56
N ILE A 79 -20.82 -4.20 -31.54
CA ILE A 79 -21.89 -3.96 -32.49
C ILE A 79 -22.90 -2.90 -31.98
N GLN A 80 -22.93 -2.58 -30.67
CA GLN A 80 -24.06 -1.83 -30.07
C GLN A 80 -23.70 -0.53 -29.32
N HIS A 81 -22.43 -0.26 -29.02
CA HIS A 81 -22.04 0.96 -28.30
C HIS A 81 -21.75 2.15 -29.21
N SER A 82 -22.32 3.31 -28.87
CA SER A 82 -22.05 4.58 -29.53
C SER A 82 -20.55 4.94 -29.45
N PRO A 83 -19.93 5.50 -30.52
CA PRO A 83 -18.52 5.89 -30.52
C PRO A 83 -18.15 6.84 -29.36
N ALA A 84 -19.11 7.64 -28.86
CA ALA A 84 -18.92 8.50 -27.70
C ALA A 84 -18.62 7.73 -26.39
N ASP A 85 -19.28 6.58 -26.18
CA ASP A 85 -19.11 5.76 -24.98
C ASP A 85 -17.76 5.03 -24.99
N GLN A 86 -17.33 4.54 -26.16
CA GLN A 86 -15.99 3.96 -26.32
C GLN A 86 -14.88 4.97 -26.02
N HIS A 87 -15.03 6.23 -26.44
CA HIS A 87 -14.05 7.28 -26.14
C HIS A 87 -13.97 7.59 -24.64
N ARG A 88 -15.11 7.61 -23.94
CA ARG A 88 -15.15 7.78 -22.48
C ARG A 88 -14.48 6.60 -21.78
N GLN A 89 -14.81 5.37 -22.13
CA GLN A 89 -14.21 4.17 -21.54
C GLN A 89 -12.69 4.11 -21.76
N ARG A 90 -12.19 4.48 -22.96
CA ARG A 90 -10.75 4.59 -23.22
C ARG A 90 -10.06 5.68 -22.40
N ARG A 91 -10.76 6.77 -22.05
CA ARG A 91 -10.23 7.80 -21.13
C ARG A 91 -10.11 7.26 -19.72
N GLU A 92 -11.15 6.61 -19.20
CA GLU A 92 -11.14 5.97 -17.88
C GLU A 92 -10.02 4.92 -17.77
N LEU A 93 -9.88 4.04 -18.77
CA LEU A 93 -8.81 3.04 -18.81
C LEU A 93 -7.41 3.65 -18.86
N ARG A 94 -7.22 4.78 -19.55
CA ARG A 94 -5.93 5.49 -19.56
C ARG A 94 -5.60 6.10 -18.19
N PHE A 95 -6.58 6.67 -17.50
CA PHE A 95 -6.40 7.19 -16.15
C PHE A 95 -6.05 6.07 -15.17
N ILE A 96 -6.79 4.97 -15.23
CA ILE A 96 -6.53 3.73 -14.48
C ILE A 96 -5.13 3.18 -14.75
N ARG A 97 -4.71 3.10 -16.02
CA ARG A 97 -3.36 2.63 -16.37
C ARG A 97 -2.27 3.51 -15.76
N ARG A 98 -2.46 4.83 -15.75
CA ARG A 98 -1.53 5.76 -15.08
C ARG A 98 -1.47 5.52 -13.57
N LEU A 99 -2.61 5.30 -12.92
CA LEU A 99 -2.66 4.95 -11.50
C LEU A 99 -1.90 3.65 -11.21
N LEU A 100 -2.08 2.61 -12.04
CA LEU A 100 -1.34 1.36 -11.91
C LEU A 100 0.18 1.54 -12.05
N ILE A 101 0.62 2.38 -12.98
CA ILE A 101 2.05 2.69 -13.14
C ILE A 101 2.57 3.39 -11.88
N ILE A 102 1.86 4.38 -11.34
CA ILE A 102 2.26 5.10 -10.12
C ILE A 102 2.34 4.12 -8.94
N VAL A 103 1.31 3.29 -8.74
CA VAL A 103 1.29 2.27 -7.69
C VAL A 103 2.44 1.27 -7.87
N GLY A 104 2.71 0.84 -9.09
CA GLY A 104 3.83 -0.04 -9.42
C GLY A 104 5.19 0.58 -9.11
N VAL A 105 5.41 1.86 -9.44
CA VAL A 105 6.66 2.58 -9.12
C VAL A 105 6.85 2.70 -7.61
N ILE A 106 5.79 3.08 -6.88
CA ILE A 106 5.81 3.09 -5.41
C ILE A 106 6.17 1.69 -4.90
N PHE A 107 5.64 0.64 -5.54
CA PHE A 107 5.99 -0.73 -5.22
C PHE A 107 7.44 -1.11 -5.39
N PHE A 108 8.00 -0.85 -6.56
CA PHE A 108 9.40 -1.13 -6.80
C PHE A 108 10.35 -0.28 -5.95
N MET A 109 9.94 0.93 -5.54
CA MET A 109 10.74 1.76 -4.62
C MET A 109 10.62 1.32 -3.15
N SER A 110 9.44 0.92 -2.70
CA SER A 110 9.21 0.51 -1.31
C SER A 110 9.69 -0.91 -1.02
N PHE A 111 9.68 -1.81 -2.00
CA PHE A 111 10.05 -3.21 -1.82
C PHE A 111 11.51 -3.42 -1.33
N PRO A 112 12.53 -2.73 -1.89
CA PRO A 112 13.90 -2.80 -1.36
C PRO A 112 13.97 -2.33 0.08
N TYR A 113 13.28 -1.24 0.41
CA TYR A 113 13.23 -0.70 1.77
C TYR A 113 12.66 -1.74 2.74
N LEU A 114 11.59 -2.44 2.38
CA LEU A 114 11.02 -3.52 3.18
C LEU A 114 12.02 -4.68 3.39
N ILE A 115 12.75 -5.10 2.35
CA ILE A 115 13.74 -6.18 2.46
C ILE A 115 14.90 -5.78 3.39
N PHE A 116 15.48 -4.60 3.18
CA PHE A 116 16.55 -4.10 4.04
C PHE A 116 16.10 -4.02 5.50
N PHE A 117 14.87 -3.56 5.72
CA PHE A 117 14.32 -3.41 7.05
C PHE A 117 14.07 -4.75 7.74
N LEU A 118 13.47 -5.72 7.03
CA LEU A 118 13.29 -7.09 7.52
C LEU A 118 14.65 -7.71 7.88
N ARG A 119 15.64 -7.60 7.01
CA ARG A 119 17.01 -8.09 7.26
C ARG A 119 17.62 -7.47 8.52
N ALA A 120 17.51 -6.15 8.67
CA ALA A 120 18.03 -5.44 9.84
C ALA A 120 17.35 -5.91 11.14
N GLN A 121 16.03 -6.09 11.12
CA GLN A 121 15.28 -6.58 12.27
C GLN A 121 15.64 -8.02 12.66
N PHE A 122 15.71 -8.94 11.69
CA PHE A 122 16.11 -10.32 11.94
C PHE A 122 17.54 -10.44 12.46
N PHE A 123 18.47 -9.60 11.97
CA PHE A 123 19.85 -9.59 12.43
C PHE A 123 19.96 -9.11 13.89
N VAL A 124 19.30 -8.00 14.23
CA VAL A 124 19.26 -7.46 15.60
C VAL A 124 18.58 -8.44 16.56
N HIS A 125 17.52 -9.13 16.15
CA HIS A 125 16.86 -10.13 16.99
C HIS A 125 17.74 -11.38 17.22
N ALA A 126 18.49 -11.82 16.20
CA ALA A 126 19.43 -12.92 16.32
C ALA A 126 20.59 -12.65 17.31
N GLU A 127 21.06 -11.40 17.40
CA GLU A 127 22.09 -11.00 18.38
C GLU A 127 21.56 -10.89 19.83
N SER A 128 20.24 -10.78 20.03
CA SER A 128 19.63 -10.71 21.37
C SER A 128 19.41 -12.08 22.03
N LEU A 129 19.36 -13.17 21.24
CA LEU A 129 19.23 -14.54 21.72
C LEU A 129 20.43 -15.08 22.55
N PRO A 130 21.71 -14.83 22.23
CA PRO A 130 22.83 -15.38 23.00
C PRO A 130 22.99 -14.79 24.43
N TYR A 131 22.26 -13.73 24.79
CA TYR A 131 22.34 -13.13 26.14
C TYR A 131 21.27 -13.65 27.12
N ALA A 132 20.11 -14.12 26.63
CA ALA A 132 19.04 -14.63 27.47
C ALA A 132 19.28 -16.07 27.99
N GLN A 133 20.30 -16.76 27.47
CA GLN A 133 20.66 -18.12 27.88
C GLN A 133 21.85 -18.16 28.86
N ARG A 134 22.29 -17.00 29.35
CA ARG A 134 23.47 -16.84 30.22
C ARG A 134 23.17 -16.14 31.55
N VAL A 135 21.92 -16.21 32.01
CA VAL A 135 21.49 -15.83 33.38
C VAL A 135 20.85 -17.04 34.03
#